data_AF-A0A6L7Q2G3-F1
#
_entry.id   AF-A0A6L7Q2G3-F1
#
_cell.length_a   1.000
_cell.length_b   1.000
_cell.length_c   1.000
_cell.angle_alpha   90.00
_cell.angle_beta   90.00
_cell.angle_gamma   90.00
#
_symmetry.space_group_name_H-M   'P 1'
#
loop_
_entity.id
_entity.type
_entity.pdbx_description
1 polymer ?
#
loop_
_entity_poly.entity_id
_entity_poly.type
_entity_poly.pdbx_seq_one_letter_code
_entity_poly.pdbx_strand_id
1 'polypeptide(L)' 'MMTSDHDYRTLSGIPVEGLYSPEGLDADGFDAGRDLGAPGEFPFTRGAYPNMYRGRLWTRRQIAG' A
#
# COMPACT_ATOMS: atom_id res chain seq x y z
N MET A 1 -29.78 -1.65 10.77
CA MET A 1 -29.02 -1.67 9.50
C MET A 1 -28.20 -2.94 9.51
N MET A 2 -28.70 -4.01 8.89
CA MET A 2 -28.01 -5.30 8.84
C MET A 2 -27.09 -5.27 7.62
N THR A 3 -25.80 -5.07 7.83
CA THR A 3 -24.78 -5.32 6.81
C THR A 3 -24.67 -6.83 6.65
N SER A 4 -24.98 -7.35 5.46
CA SER A 4 -24.80 -8.76 5.13
C SER A 4 -23.32 -9.13 5.31
N ASP A 5 -23.03 -10.06 6.22
CA ASP A 5 -21.69 -10.59 6.46
C ASP A 5 -21.31 -11.54 5.32
N HIS A 6 -20.81 -10.97 4.23
CA HIS A 6 -20.18 -11.73 3.15
C HIS A 6 -18.67 -11.76 3.41
N ASP A 7 -18.08 -12.95 3.38
CA ASP A 7 -16.63 -13.15 3.49
C ASP A 7 -15.95 -12.65 2.20
N TYR A 8 -15.62 -11.36 2.17
CA TYR A 8 -14.87 -10.74 1.08
C TYR A 8 -13.39 -11.02 1.26
N ARG A 9 -12.75 -11.58 0.22
CA ARG A 9 -11.32 -11.89 0.22
C ARG A 9 -10.66 -11.44 -1.08
N THR A 10 -9.39 -11.06 -1.00
CA THR A 10 -8.56 -10.79 -2.19
C THR A 10 -8.26 -12.08 -2.95
N LEU A 11 -7.69 -11.98 -4.16
CA LEU A 11 -7.21 -13.15 -4.91
C LEU A 11 -6.16 -13.98 -4.15
N SER A 12 -5.46 -13.36 -3.19
CA SER A 12 -4.49 -14.02 -2.32
C SER A 12 -5.10 -14.54 -1.01
N GLY A 13 -6.43 -14.45 -0.82
CA GLY A 13 -7.15 -14.98 0.34
C GLY A 13 -7.19 -14.08 1.58
N ILE A 14 -6.72 -12.83 1.46
CA ILE A 14 -6.69 -11.87 2.57
C ILE A 14 -8.11 -11.32 2.80
N PRO A 15 -8.66 -11.37 4.03
CA PRO A 15 -9.96 -10.78 4.35
C PRO A 15 -10.01 -9.27 4.05
N VAL A 16 -11.14 -8.78 3.58
CA VAL A 16 -11.37 -7.38 3.24
C VAL A 16 -12.49 -6.82 4.10
N GLU A 17 -12.20 -5.77 4.85
CA GLU A 17 -13.16 -5.10 5.72
C GLU A 17 -14.08 -4.17 4.93
N GLY A 18 -15.29 -3.96 5.42
CA GLY A 18 -16.27 -3.08 4.78
C GLY A 18 -15.90 -1.59 4.85
N LEU A 19 -15.02 -1.21 5.78
CA LEU A 19 -14.55 0.17 5.98
C LEU A 19 -13.16 0.14 6.63
N TYR A 20 -12.20 0.84 6.01
CA TYR A 20 -10.89 1.07 6.60
C TYR A 20 -10.84 2.46 7.23
N SER A 21 -10.46 2.54 8.49
CA SER A 21 -10.36 3.80 9.24
C SER A 21 -8.99 3.97 9.92
N PRO A 22 -8.60 5.19 10.31
CA PRO A 22 -7.36 5.40 11.07
C PRO A 22 -7.29 4.57 12.36
N GLU A 23 -8.41 4.41 13.06
CA GLU A 23 -8.49 3.63 14.30
C GLU A 23 -8.21 2.14 14.05
N GLY A 24 -8.60 1.62 12.88
CA GLY A 24 -8.24 0.27 12.45
C GLY A 24 -6.74 0.10 12.25
N LEU A 25 -6.08 1.10 11.62
CA LEU A 25 -4.63 1.10 11.47
C LEU A 25 -3.90 1.15 12.81
N ASP A 26 -4.41 1.93 13.76
CA ASP A 26 -3.86 1.99 15.12
C ASP A 26 -4.01 0.64 15.84
N ALA A 27 -5.16 -0.02 15.70
CA ALA A 27 -5.42 -1.35 16.25
C ALA A 27 -4.49 -2.42 15.65
N ASP A 28 -4.15 -2.29 14.37
CA ASP A 28 -3.17 -3.14 13.66
C ASP A 28 -1.70 -2.82 14.03
N GLY A 29 -1.47 -1.78 14.85
CA GLY A 29 -0.14 -1.37 15.31
C GLY A 29 0.71 -0.71 14.21
N PHE A 30 0.07 -0.12 13.21
CA PHE A 30 0.72 0.59 12.12
C PHE A 30 1.38 1.88 12.63
N ASP A 31 2.66 2.08 12.29
CA ASP A 31 3.37 3.32 12.57
C ASP A 31 3.88 3.94 11.27
N ALA A 32 3.38 5.13 10.92
CA ALA A 32 3.71 5.76 9.64
C ALA A 32 5.21 6.14 9.52
N GLY A 33 5.90 6.37 10.64
CA GLY A 33 7.34 6.67 10.62
C GLY A 33 8.17 5.44 10.29
N ARG A 34 7.89 4.34 10.98
CA ARG A 34 8.56 3.04 10.88
C ARG A 34 8.22 2.30 9.60
N ASP A 35 6.93 2.22 9.25
CA ASP A 35 6.43 1.31 8.22
C ASP A 35 6.31 1.99 6.85
N LEU A 36 6.08 3.30 6.82
CA LEU A 36 5.85 4.04 5.58
C LEU A 36 7.04 4.93 5.18
N GLY A 37 7.66 5.63 6.13
CA GLY A 37 8.90 6.41 5.93
C GLY A 37 8.80 7.52 4.88
N ALA A 38 9.91 8.21 4.58
CA ALA A 38 9.99 9.19 3.50
C ALA A 38 10.38 8.52 2.16
N PRO A 39 10.02 9.08 0.98
CA PRO A 39 10.50 8.56 -0.29
C PRO A 39 12.03 8.66 -0.38
N GLY A 40 12.69 7.60 -0.84
CA GLY A 40 14.15 7.54 -0.90
C GLY A 40 14.85 7.22 0.42
N GLU A 41 14.11 6.95 1.49
CA GLU A 41 14.64 6.56 2.79
C GLU A 41 14.06 5.20 3.22
N PHE A 42 14.78 4.46 4.07
CA PHE A 42 14.29 3.20 4.64
C PHE A 42 12.94 3.43 5.37
N PRO A 43 11.93 2.54 5.25
CA PRO A 43 11.94 1.22 4.57
C PRO A 43 11.63 1.25 3.06
N PHE A 44 11.67 2.43 2.42
CA PHE A 44 11.44 2.64 0.99
C PHE A 44 10.02 2.27 0.52
N THR A 45 9.06 2.16 1.44
CA THR A 45 7.64 1.87 1.12
C THR A 45 7.04 2.92 0.18
N ARG A 46 7.44 4.19 0.31
CA ARG A 46 7.05 5.30 -0.60
C ARG A 46 7.89 5.39 -1.89
N GLY A 47 8.81 4.45 -2.10
CA GLY A 47 9.69 4.38 -3.27
C GLY A 47 11.17 4.57 -2.93
N ALA A 48 12.03 4.00 -3.77
CA ALA A 48 13.48 3.96 -3.55
C ALA A 48 14.20 5.28 -3.85
N TYR A 49 13.55 6.26 -4.48
CA TYR A 49 14.16 7.53 -4.87
C TYR A 49 13.35 8.71 -4.32
N PRO A 50 13.98 9.79 -3.80
CA PRO A 50 13.25 10.92 -3.22
C PRO A 50 12.27 11.62 -4.18
N ASN A 51 12.64 11.69 -5.47
CA ASN A 51 11.88 12.41 -6.49
C ASN A 51 11.04 11.50 -7.41
N MET A 52 11.19 10.16 -7.28
CA MET A 52 10.53 9.15 -8.12
C MET A 52 10.37 9.59 -9.59
N TYR A 53 9.14 9.52 -10.11
CA TYR A 53 8.81 9.83 -11.50
C TYR A 53 8.73 11.32 -11.83
N ARG A 54 8.87 12.20 -10.83
CA ARG A 54 9.12 13.64 -11.08
C ARG A 54 10.58 13.88 -11.50
N GLY A 55 11.51 13.02 -11.08
CA GLY A 55 12.91 13.08 -11.50
C GLY A 55 13.19 12.29 -12.78
N ARG A 56 12.75 11.02 -12.82
CA ARG A 56 12.92 10.15 -13.99
C ARG A 56 11.73 9.22 -14.13
N LEU A 57 11.06 9.24 -15.28
CA LEU A 57 9.98 8.30 -15.59
C LEU A 57 10.48 6.85 -15.56
N TRP A 58 9.58 5.92 -15.27
CA TRP A 58 9.89 4.49 -15.38
C TRP A 58 10.31 4.16 -16.82
N THR A 59 11.16 3.15 -16.95
CA THR A 59 11.55 2.68 -18.27
C THR A 59 10.38 1.91 -18.88
N ARG A 60 9.83 2.42 -19.98
CA ARG A 60 8.90 1.64 -20.81
C ARG A 60 9.69 0.57 -21.55
N ARG A 61 9.66 -0.66 -21.05
CA ARG A 61 10.40 -1.79 -21.63
C ARG A 61 9.47 -2.63 -22.50
N GLN A 62 9.53 -2.40 -23.82
CA GLN A 62 8.85 -3.24 -24.80
C GLN A 62 9.61 -4.56 -24.94
N ILE A 63 8.87 -5.67 -24.94
CA ILE A 63 9.42 -6.98 -25.28
C ILE A 63 9.05 -7.22 -26.75
N ALA A 64 10.06 -7.40 -27.61
CA ALA A 64 9.91 -7.72 -29.01
C ALA A 64 10.84 -8.88 -29.36
N GLY A 65 10.38 -9.77 -30.23
CA GLY A 65 11.11 -10.92 -30.75
C GLY A 65 10.97 -10.99 -32.25
#